data_AF-A0A8X6GUM8-F1
#
_entry.id   AF-A0A8X6GUM8-F1
#
_cell.length_a   1.000
_cell.length_b   1.000
_cell.length_c   1.000
_cell.angle_alpha   90.00
_cell.angle_beta   90.00
_cell.angle_gamma   90.00
#
_symmetry.space_group_name_H-M   'P 1'
#
loop_
_entity.id
_entity.type
_entity.pdbx_description
1 polymer ?
#
loop_
_entity_poly.entity_id
_entity_poly.type
_entity_poly.pdbx_seq_one_letter_code
_entity_poly.pdbx_strand_id
1 'polypeptide(L)'
;MSEDKDRVSCLKRKRSILRTAVTNTVTKLEHELLETEHIDVDKLEEILEILVTKFESLKCIDNELEPLFGEIEFEEEYTKTEEYHDKVTLTKFRVNKRIRELNKNVSNFPANVSHDVEKINQVYQPNINIEE
;
A
#
# COMPACT_ATOMS: atom_id res chain seq x y z
N MET A 1 5.95 -28.66 -32.47
CA MET A 1 4.56 -28.80 -31.99
C MET A 1 4.45 -29.09 -30.48
N SER A 2 5.50 -29.51 -29.76
CA SER A 2 5.45 -29.77 -28.29
C SER A 2 5.77 -28.55 -27.43
N GLU A 3 6.76 -27.74 -27.83
CA GLU A 3 7.33 -26.67 -27.00
C GLU A 3 6.33 -25.54 -26.66
N ASP A 4 5.45 -25.16 -27.60
CA ASP A 4 4.45 -24.11 -27.36
C ASP A 4 3.39 -24.54 -26.35
N LYS A 5 3.00 -25.82 -26.34
CA LYS A 5 2.04 -26.35 -25.35
C LYS A 5 2.64 -26.38 -23.95
N ASP A 6 3.91 -26.73 -23.85
CA ASP A 6 4.64 -26.77 -22.58
C ASP A 6 4.85 -25.35 -22.03
N ARG A 7 5.15 -24.38 -22.89
CA ARG A 7 5.25 -22.96 -22.54
C ARG A 7 3.92 -22.39 -22.06
N VAL A 8 2.83 -22.59 -22.80
CA VAL A 8 1.48 -22.12 -22.40
C VAL A 8 1.09 -22.71 -21.05
N SER A 9 1.33 -24.00 -20.84
CA SER A 9 1.02 -24.68 -19.57
C SER A 9 1.84 -24.10 -18.40
N CYS A 10 3.13 -23.81 -18.63
CA CYS A 10 3.99 -23.16 -17.65
C CYS A 10 3.49 -21.75 -17.30
N LEU A 11 3.11 -20.95 -18.30
CA LEU A 11 2.59 -19.59 -18.11
C LEU A 11 1.25 -19.60 -17.36
N LYS A 12 0.31 -20.47 -17.74
CA LYS A 12 -0.97 -20.63 -17.02
C LYS A 12 -0.75 -20.99 -15.54
N ARG A 13 0.24 -21.84 -15.23
CA ARG A 13 0.62 -22.17 -13.85
C ARG A 13 1.25 -20.99 -13.11
N LYS A 14 2.19 -20.27 -13.73
CA LYS A 14 2.80 -19.05 -13.16
C LYS A 14 1.74 -18.01 -12.85
N ARG A 15 0.83 -17.75 -13.79
CA ARG A 15 -0.32 -16.85 -13.63
C ARG A 15 -1.16 -17.23 -12.42
N SER A 16 -1.50 -18.50 -12.27
CA SER A 16 -2.30 -18.99 -11.14
C SER A 16 -1.60 -18.74 -9.80
N ILE A 17 -0.33 -19.13 -9.67
CA ILE A 17 0.46 -18.93 -8.45
C ILE A 17 0.53 -17.44 -8.10
N LEU A 18 0.78 -16.59 -9.11
CA LEU A 18 0.95 -15.16 -8.91
C LEU A 18 -0.39 -14.47 -8.58
N ARG A 19 -1.50 -14.86 -9.20
CA ARG A 19 -2.85 -14.42 -8.81
C ARG A 19 -3.15 -14.77 -7.35
N THR A 20 -2.84 -15.98 -6.90
CA THR A 20 -2.98 -16.33 -5.48
C THR A 20 -2.13 -15.42 -4.59
N ALA A 21 -0.88 -15.15 -4.96
CA ALA A 21 0.00 -14.27 -4.21
C ALA A 21 -0.47 -12.81 -4.16
N VAL A 22 -1.02 -12.29 -5.28
CA VAL A 22 -1.61 -10.96 -5.38
C VAL A 22 -2.88 -10.89 -4.52
N THR A 23 -3.79 -11.85 -4.66
CA THR A 23 -5.01 -11.94 -3.85
C THR A 23 -4.70 -11.98 -2.35
N ASN A 24 -3.73 -12.79 -1.92
CA ASN A 24 -3.31 -12.82 -0.51
C ASN A 24 -2.77 -11.46 -0.03
N THR A 25 -2.12 -10.70 -0.91
CA THR A 25 -1.61 -9.35 -0.58
C THR A 25 -2.76 -8.34 -0.51
N VAL A 26 -3.73 -8.43 -1.43
CA VAL A 26 -4.99 -7.65 -1.40
C VAL A 26 -5.75 -7.89 -0.11
N THR A 27 -5.97 -9.15 0.29
CA THR A 27 -6.68 -9.48 1.53
C THR A 27 -5.97 -8.93 2.77
N LYS A 28 -4.63 -8.94 2.80
CA LYS A 28 -3.87 -8.31 3.88
C LYS A 28 -4.09 -6.80 3.94
N LEU A 29 -4.10 -6.11 2.79
CA LEU A 29 -4.40 -4.68 2.74
C LEU A 29 -5.82 -4.39 3.18
N GLU A 30 -6.79 -5.18 2.74
CA GLU A 30 -8.19 -5.02 3.13
C GLU A 30 -8.38 -5.22 4.63
N HIS A 31 -7.71 -6.20 5.23
CA HIS A 31 -7.68 -6.40 6.68
C HIS A 31 -7.15 -5.15 7.39
N GLU A 32 -6.00 -4.65 6.96
CA GLU A 32 -5.38 -3.48 7.60
C GLU A 32 -6.16 -2.18 7.40
N LEU A 33 -6.97 -2.10 6.34
CA LEU A 33 -7.91 -1.00 6.13
C LEU A 33 -9.16 -1.08 7.02
N LEU A 34 -9.50 -2.26 7.55
CA LEU A 34 -10.61 -2.45 8.47
C LEU A 34 -10.23 -2.13 9.93
N GLU A 35 -8.93 -2.14 10.25
CA GLU A 35 -8.43 -1.73 11.56
C GLU A 35 -8.75 -0.24 11.82
N THR A 36 -9.50 0.04 12.88
CA THR A 36 -10.04 1.39 13.15
C THR A 36 -9.27 2.17 14.21
N GLU A 37 -8.61 1.49 15.15
CA GLU A 37 -7.99 2.14 16.31
C GLU A 37 -6.58 2.65 16.01
N HIS A 38 -5.75 1.85 15.34
CA HIS A 38 -4.37 2.22 15.01
C HIS A 38 -3.94 1.61 13.69
N ILE A 39 -4.02 2.41 12.61
CA ILE A 39 -3.47 2.01 11.31
C ILE A 39 -2.00 2.43 11.25
N ASP A 40 -1.13 1.45 11.07
CA ASP A 40 0.28 1.65 10.78
C ASP A 40 0.47 2.01 9.30
N VAL A 41 0.85 3.26 9.04
CA VAL A 41 1.02 3.79 7.68
C VAL A 41 2.23 3.15 6.99
N ASP A 42 3.34 2.95 7.70
CA ASP A 42 4.56 2.38 7.14
C ASP A 42 4.28 0.94 6.71
N LYS A 43 3.60 0.16 7.55
CA LYS A 43 3.16 -1.20 7.21
C LYS A 43 2.22 -1.23 6.00
N LEU A 44 1.28 -0.29 5.90
CA LEU A 44 0.40 -0.19 4.73
C LEU A 44 1.18 0.11 3.44
N GLU A 45 2.17 1.00 3.51
CA GLU A 45 3.04 1.36 2.38
C GLU A 45 3.91 0.17 1.95
N GLU A 46 4.49 -0.57 2.90
CA GLU A 46 5.27 -1.79 2.61
C GLU A 46 4.44 -2.85 1.89
N ILE A 47 3.22 -3.14 2.40
CA ILE A 47 2.34 -4.13 1.77
C ILE A 47 1.87 -3.63 0.39
N LEU A 48 1.63 -2.34 0.24
CA LEU A 48 1.26 -1.72 -1.03
C LEU A 48 2.36 -1.86 -2.09
N GLU A 49 3.62 -1.64 -1.72
CA GLU A 49 4.77 -1.80 -2.62
C GLU A 49 4.92 -3.25 -3.10
N ILE A 50 4.72 -4.20 -2.18
CA ILE A 50 4.69 -5.64 -2.51
C ILE A 50 3.54 -5.95 -3.48
N LEU A 51 2.35 -5.35 -3.27
CA LEU A 51 1.22 -5.53 -4.17
C LEU A 51 1.56 -5.02 -5.57
N VAL A 52 2.11 -3.80 -5.69
CA VAL A 52 2.46 -3.21 -6.99
C VAL A 52 3.46 -4.09 -7.73
N THR A 53 4.55 -4.50 -7.07
CA THR A 53 5.58 -5.35 -7.69
C THR A 53 5.02 -6.68 -8.21
N LYS A 54 4.21 -7.37 -7.40
CA LYS A 54 3.59 -8.64 -7.81
C LYS A 54 2.55 -8.44 -8.91
N PHE A 55 1.79 -7.36 -8.87
CA PHE A 55 0.75 -7.08 -9.85
C PHE A 55 1.34 -6.70 -11.22
N GLU A 56 2.44 -5.94 -11.26
CA GLU A 56 3.16 -5.68 -12.52
C GLU A 56 3.75 -6.98 -13.09
N SER A 57 4.29 -7.86 -12.24
CA SER A 57 4.73 -9.19 -12.68
C SER A 57 3.57 -10.02 -13.26
N LEU A 58 2.35 -9.88 -12.72
CA LEU A 58 1.17 -10.57 -13.21
C LEU A 58 0.73 -10.05 -14.57
N LYS A 59 0.72 -8.73 -14.76
CA LYS A 59 0.45 -8.10 -16.06
C LYS A 59 1.40 -8.60 -17.14
N CYS A 60 2.69 -8.76 -16.83
CA CYS A 60 3.64 -9.32 -17.79
C CYS A 60 3.25 -10.73 -18.23
N ILE A 61 2.80 -11.59 -17.31
CA ILE A 61 2.36 -12.95 -17.63
C ILE A 61 1.03 -12.95 -18.39
N ASP A 62 0.10 -12.08 -18.01
CA ASP A 62 -1.20 -11.94 -18.70
C ASP A 62 -0.98 -11.49 -20.16
N ASN A 63 -0.11 -10.50 -20.40
CA ASN A 63 0.26 -10.03 -21.74
C ASN A 63 1.00 -11.11 -22.56
N GLU A 64 1.80 -11.97 -21.92
CA GLU A 64 2.47 -13.08 -22.61
C GLU A 64 1.47 -14.19 -23.00
N LEU A 65 0.42 -14.38 -22.21
CA LEU A 65 -0.63 -15.37 -22.46
C LEU A 65 -1.69 -14.91 -23.47
N GLU A 66 -1.99 -13.62 -23.51
CA GLU A 66 -3.04 -13.04 -24.36
C GLU A 66 -2.99 -13.51 -25.83
N PRO A 67 -1.85 -13.43 -26.56
CA PRO A 67 -1.79 -13.87 -27.95
C PRO A 67 -1.83 -15.40 -28.12
N LEU A 68 -1.81 -16.17 -27.03
CA LEU A 68 -1.80 -17.63 -27.03
C LEU A 68 -3.18 -18.23 -26.77
N PHE A 69 -4.18 -17.41 -26.44
CA PHE A 69 -5.56 -17.87 -26.29
C PHE A 69 -6.19 -18.16 -27.65
N GLY A 70 -6.92 -19.27 -27.73
CA GLY A 70 -7.75 -19.57 -28.89
C GLY A 70 -9.00 -18.69 -28.93
N GLU A 71 -9.60 -18.51 -30.11
CA GLU A 71 -10.79 -17.66 -30.33
C GLU A 71 -11.95 -17.96 -29.36
N ILE A 72 -12.14 -19.23 -29.00
CA ILE A 72 -13.23 -19.67 -28.11
C ILE A 72 -12.98 -19.22 -26.66
N GLU A 73 -11.72 -19.25 -26.20
CA GLU A 73 -11.37 -18.94 -24.81
C GLU A 73 -10.95 -17.48 -24.59
N PHE A 74 -10.68 -16.73 -25.66
CA PHE A 74 -10.20 -15.35 -25.59
C PHE A 74 -11.13 -14.42 -24.82
N GLU A 75 -12.41 -14.34 -25.20
CA GLU A 75 -13.38 -13.41 -24.60
C GLU A 75 -13.55 -13.66 -23.09
N GLU A 76 -13.66 -14.93 -22.70
CA GLU A 76 -13.83 -15.33 -21.30
C GLU A 76 -12.56 -15.03 -20.48
N GLU A 77 -11.38 -15.36 -21.00
CA GLU A 77 -10.10 -15.13 -20.31
C GLU A 77 -9.74 -13.65 -20.24
N TYR A 78 -10.05 -12.88 -21.28
CA TYR A 78 -9.88 -11.44 -21.32
C TYR A 78 -10.76 -10.76 -20.25
N THR A 79 -12.06 -11.07 -20.24
CA THR A 79 -13.01 -10.54 -19.25
C THR A 79 -12.58 -10.86 -17.82
N LYS A 80 -12.22 -12.11 -17.53
CA LYS A 80 -11.74 -12.52 -16.20
C LYS A 80 -10.47 -11.79 -15.78
N THR A 81 -9.60 -11.48 -16.73
CA THR A 81 -8.35 -10.78 -16.48
C THR A 81 -8.61 -9.32 -16.14
N GLU A 82 -9.42 -8.63 -16.95
CA GLU A 82 -9.82 -7.24 -16.70
C GLU A 82 -10.55 -7.07 -15.37
N GLU A 83 -11.54 -7.92 -15.07
CA GLU A 83 -12.26 -7.89 -13.79
C GLU A 83 -11.33 -8.06 -12.59
N TYR A 84 -10.29 -8.89 -12.72
CA TYR A 84 -9.30 -9.08 -11.68
C TYR A 84 -8.39 -7.85 -11.54
N HIS A 85 -7.96 -7.26 -12.66
CA HIS A 85 -7.12 -6.06 -12.67
C HIS A 85 -7.85 -4.85 -12.07
N ASP A 86 -9.15 -4.70 -12.33
CA ASP A 86 -10.00 -3.67 -11.74
C ASP A 86 -10.09 -3.82 -10.22
N LYS A 87 -10.29 -5.04 -9.72
CA LYS A 87 -10.32 -5.32 -8.27
C LYS A 87 -9.01 -4.90 -7.60
N VAL A 88 -7.87 -5.30 -8.17
CA VAL A 88 -6.55 -4.95 -7.62
C VAL A 88 -6.31 -3.43 -7.69
N THR A 89 -6.68 -2.80 -8.80
CA THR A 89 -6.53 -1.35 -9.00
C THR A 89 -7.38 -0.56 -8.03
N LEU A 90 -8.62 -0.99 -7.80
CA LEU A 90 -9.53 -0.39 -6.83
C LEU A 90 -8.98 -0.49 -5.41
N THR A 91 -8.47 -1.66 -5.00
CA THR A 91 -7.83 -1.81 -3.69
C THR A 91 -6.60 -0.90 -3.56
N LYS A 92 -5.73 -0.85 -4.59
CA LYS A 92 -4.58 0.06 -4.62
C LYS A 92 -5.01 1.51 -4.42
N PHE A 93 -6.08 1.94 -5.10
CA PHE A 93 -6.64 3.29 -4.95
C PHE A 93 -7.13 3.56 -3.53
N ARG A 94 -7.87 2.62 -2.93
CA ARG A 94 -8.41 2.75 -1.56
C ARG A 94 -7.30 2.88 -0.53
N VAL A 95 -6.25 2.06 -0.63
CA VAL A 95 -5.08 2.13 0.26
C VAL A 95 -4.38 3.48 0.14
N ASN A 96 -4.06 3.91 -1.08
CA ASN A 96 -3.45 5.22 -1.31
C ASN A 96 -4.30 6.37 -0.79
N LYS A 97 -5.62 6.30 -0.96
CA LYS A 97 -6.55 7.29 -0.40
C LYS A 97 -6.44 7.34 1.12
N ARG A 98 -6.41 6.18 1.79
CA ARG A 98 -6.31 6.10 3.25
C ARG A 98 -4.99 6.64 3.78
N ILE A 99 -3.86 6.28 3.17
CA ILE A 99 -2.53 6.82 3.54
C ILE A 99 -2.54 8.36 3.47
N ARG A 100 -3.07 8.92 2.37
CA ARG A 100 -3.19 10.38 2.22
C ARG A 100 -4.05 11.05 3.29
N GLU A 101 -5.13 10.40 3.72
CA GLU A 101 -6.00 10.91 4.79
C GLU A 101 -5.27 10.92 6.15
N LEU A 102 -4.55 9.83 6.46
CA LEU A 102 -3.79 9.70 7.71
C LEU A 102 -2.66 10.74 7.78
N ASN A 103 -1.91 10.92 6.69
CA ASN A 103 -0.80 11.89 6.65
C ASN A 103 -1.29 13.35 6.78
N LYS A 104 -2.48 13.69 6.26
CA LYS A 104 -3.07 15.03 6.45
C LYS A 104 -3.39 15.31 7.91
N ASN A 105 -3.91 14.31 8.64
CA ASN A 105 -4.26 14.46 10.05
C ASN A 105 -3.04 14.70 10.95
N VAL A 106 -1.88 14.13 10.60
CA VAL A 106 -0.61 14.37 11.31
C VAL A 106 -0.12 15.81 11.12
N SER A 107 -0.33 16.42 9.94
CA SER A 107 0.10 17.80 9.67
C SER A 107 -0.74 18.89 10.36
N ASN A 108 -1.92 18.54 10.90
CA ASN A 108 -2.81 19.45 11.62
C ASN A 108 -2.52 19.54 13.13
N PHE A 109 -1.42 18.96 13.62
CA PHE A 109 -0.98 19.23 14.99
C PHE A 109 -0.42 20.65 15.07
N PRO A 110 -1.06 21.59 15.80
CA PRO A 110 -0.50 22.93 15.93
C PRO A 110 0.85 22.81 16.66
N ALA A 111 1.92 23.27 16.00
CA ALA A 111 3.26 23.43 16.56
C ALA A 111 3.32 24.56 17.60
N ASN A 112 2.37 24.54 18.54
CA ASN A 112 2.11 25.57 19.53
C ASN A 112 1.76 24.84 20.84
N VAL A 113 2.79 24.44 21.58
CA VAL A 113 2.94 24.70 23.01
C VAL A 113 4.40 24.40 23.38
N SER A 114 5.29 25.28 22.95
CA SER A 114 6.63 25.39 23.54
C SER A 114 6.98 26.87 23.64
N HIS A 115 6.25 27.57 24.51
CA HIS A 115 6.57 28.93 24.90
C HIS A 115 6.07 29.26 26.31
N ASP A 116 6.36 28.40 27.29
CA ASP A 116 6.11 28.69 28.71
C ASP A 116 7.18 28.09 29.63
N VAL A 117 8.46 28.25 29.29
CA VAL A 117 9.57 27.92 30.22
C VAL A 117 10.44 29.13 30.58
N GLU A 118 10.15 30.33 30.08
CA GLU A 118 11.01 31.51 30.31
C GLU A 118 10.56 32.47 31.42
N LYS A 119 9.50 32.17 32.19
CA LYS A 119 9.03 33.07 33.27
C LYS A 119 9.40 32.69 34.71
N ILE A 120 10.26 31.69 34.94
CA ILE A 120 10.63 31.27 36.31
C ILE A 120 11.98 31.86 36.78
N ASN A 121 12.79 32.49 35.92
CA ASN A 121 14.14 32.96 36.29
C ASN A 121 14.27 34.45 36.65
N GLN A 122 13.19 35.14 37.05
CA GLN A 122 13.26 36.56 37.46
C GLN A 122 12.74 36.89 38.86
N VAL A 123 12.73 35.93 39.79
CA VAL A 123 12.48 36.22 41.21
C VAL A 123 13.49 35.49 42.09
N TYR A 124 14.72 35.99 42.17
CA TYR A 124 15.54 36.04 43.39
C TYR A 124 16.85 36.80 43.09
N GLN A 125 16.91 38.06 43.47
CA GLN A 125 18.17 38.76 43.75
C GLN A 125 18.17 39.08 45.24
N PRO A 126 18.99 38.42 46.08
CA PRO A 126 19.12 38.83 47.47
C PRO A 126 19.92 40.14 47.52
N ASN A 127 19.29 41.20 48.01
CA ASN A 127 19.98 42.45 48.38
C ASN A 127 20.93 42.14 49.55
N ILE A 128 22.24 42.19 49.29
CA ILE A 128 23.25 42.18 50.34
C ILE A 128 23.60 43.65 50.62
N ASN A 129 22.94 44.25 51.61
CA ASN A 129 23.43 45.49 52.22
C ASN A 129 24.53 45.11 53.21
N ILE A 130 25.76 45.48 52.89
CA ILE A 130 26.86 45.54 53.85
C ILE A 130 26.87 46.99 54.35
N GLU A 131 26.43 47.21 55.59
CA GLU A 131 26.76 48.43 56.34
C GLU A 131 28.04 48.17 57.16
N GLU A 132 28.82 49.25 57.30
CA GLU A 132 30.24 49.38 57.66
C GLU A 132 30.72 48.68 58.94
#